data_AF-A0A0N8Q484-F1
#
_entry.id   AF-A0A0N8Q484-F1
#
_cell.length_a   1.000
_cell.length_b   1.000
_cell.length_c   1.000
_cell.angle_alpha   90.00
_cell.angle_beta   90.00
_cell.angle_gamma   90.00
#
_symmetry.space_group_name_H-M   'P 1'
#
loop_
_entity.id
_entity.type
_entity.pdbx_description
1 polymer ?
#
loop_
_entity_poly.entity_id
_entity_poly.type
_entity_poly.pdbx_seq_one_letter_code
_entity_poly.pdbx_strand_id
1 'polypeptide(L)'
;MSSPENQNLALTNFAMSLDELLQSLTVKEAHIIEQAKEVISSYLDWWMPIRDGQLRLKKEGQSHRQAETGRIFPKLRIRDSGKAYINWCDEGHHNTKRFNNKFTREIPMTKKGYTPAQFKKLGDSWEIDKAIQTEEVLSKFRKALEYIHAHRVQINRLKRSM
;
A
#
# COMPACT_ATOMS: atom_id res chain seq x y z
N MET A 1 26.93 13.61 42.97
CA MET A 1 26.43 14.62 42.00
C MET A 1 27.05 14.31 40.66
N SER A 2 26.25 13.96 39.64
CA SER A 2 26.79 13.73 38.30
C SER A 2 27.26 15.05 37.70
N SER A 3 28.48 15.11 37.16
CA SER A 3 29.01 16.31 36.48
C SER A 3 28.12 16.69 35.28
N PRO A 4 27.87 17.99 35.03
CA PRO A 4 27.16 18.47 33.83
C PRO A 4 27.74 17.92 32.51
N GLU A 5 29.04 17.67 32.45
CA GLU A 5 29.71 17.06 31.29
C GLU A 5 29.24 15.62 31.03
N ASN A 6 29.01 14.83 32.09
CA ASN A 6 28.51 13.46 31.98
C ASN A 6 27.04 13.43 31.51
N GLN A 7 26.25 14.45 31.86
CA GLN A 7 24.87 14.58 31.39
C GLN A 7 24.80 14.97 29.91
N ASN A 8 25.65 15.90 29.46
CA ASN A 8 25.77 16.28 28.05
C ASN A 8 26.24 15.11 27.17
N LEU A 9 27.21 14.32 27.65
CA LEU A 9 27.69 13.13 26.94
C LEU A 9 26.58 12.08 26.82
N ALA A 10 25.80 11.85 27.89
CA ALA A 10 24.69 10.90 27.88
C ALA A 10 23.57 11.32 26.91
N LEU A 11 23.20 12.61 26.89
CA LEU A 11 22.20 13.15 25.94
C LEU A 11 22.68 13.04 24.49
N THR A 12 23.97 13.30 24.24
CA THR A 12 24.57 13.16 22.91
C THR A 12 24.53 11.70 22.43
N ASN A 13 24.95 10.76 23.28
CA ASN A 13 24.92 9.33 22.96
C ASN A 13 23.49 8.85 22.72
N PHE A 14 22.53 9.29 23.54
CA PHE A 14 21.11 8.95 23.37
C PHE A 14 20.56 9.48 22.04
N ALA A 15 20.86 10.73 21.67
CA ALA A 15 20.45 11.30 20.37
C ALA A 15 21.02 10.49 19.19
N MET A 16 22.30 10.09 19.26
CA MET A 16 22.93 9.25 18.24
C MET A 16 22.23 7.89 18.10
N SER A 17 21.89 7.23 19.21
CA SER A 17 21.15 5.96 19.17
C SER A 17 19.77 6.10 18.54
N LEU A 18 19.08 7.23 18.76
CA LEU A 18 17.79 7.50 18.10
C LEU A 18 17.96 7.67 16.58
N ASP A 19 19.05 8.29 16.13
CA ASP A 19 19.35 8.43 14.70
C ASP A 19 19.70 7.12 14.03
N GLU A 20 20.50 6.27 14.67
CA GLU A 20 20.78 4.91 14.20
C GLU A 20 19.50 4.08 14.07
N LEU A 21 18.59 4.20 15.05
CA LEU A 21 17.30 3.52 15.02
C LEU A 21 16.42 4.03 13.87
N LEU A 22 16.34 5.35 13.65
CA LEU A 22 15.62 5.94 12.52
C LEU A 22 16.18 5.49 11.17
N GLN A 23 17.50 5.42 11.05
CA GLN A 23 18.17 4.94 9.85
C GLN A 23 17.85 3.47 9.59
N SER A 24 17.93 2.62 10.62
CA SER A 24 17.56 1.20 10.53
C SER A 24 16.10 1.01 10.09
N LEU A 25 15.17 1.79 10.67
CA LEU A 25 13.76 1.77 10.27
C LEU A 25 13.57 2.17 8.82
N THR A 26 14.32 3.17 8.33
CA THR A 26 14.24 3.64 6.94
C THR A 26 14.70 2.57 5.96
N VAL A 27 15.82 1.88 6.25
CA VAL A 27 16.31 0.77 5.43
C VAL A 27 15.30 -0.39 5.40
N LYS A 28 14.71 -0.73 6.55
CA LYS A 28 13.66 -1.76 6.63
C LYS A 28 12.38 -1.38 5.88
N GLU A 29 11.97 -0.12 5.96
CA GLU A 29 10.83 0.42 5.21
C GLU A 29 11.05 0.25 3.71
N ALA A 30 12.22 0.63 3.21
CA ALA A 30 12.58 0.47 1.81
C ALA A 30 12.57 -1.00 1.36
N HIS A 31 13.11 -1.91 2.18
CA HIS A 31 13.09 -3.34 1.88
C HIS A 31 11.67 -3.91 1.80
N ILE A 32 10.79 -3.56 2.74
CA ILE A 32 9.37 -3.97 2.72
C ILE A 32 8.64 -3.39 1.49
N ILE A 33 8.95 -2.15 1.12
CA ILE A 33 8.43 -1.49 -0.07
C ILE A 33 8.80 -2.28 -1.33
N GLU A 34 10.06 -2.69 -1.48
CA GLU A 34 10.50 -3.48 -2.63
C GLU A 34 9.82 -4.85 -2.68
N GLN A 35 9.76 -5.57 -1.55
CA GLN A 35 9.03 -6.85 -1.48
C GLN A 35 7.55 -6.70 -1.82
N ALA A 36 6.90 -5.61 -1.39
CA ALA A 36 5.53 -5.32 -1.76
C ALA A 36 5.38 -5.03 -3.26
N LYS A 37 6.35 -4.34 -3.89
CA LYS A 37 6.36 -4.11 -5.34
C LYS A 37 6.48 -5.42 -6.11
N GLU A 38 7.32 -6.35 -5.67
CA GLU A 38 7.46 -7.67 -6.31
C GLU A 38 6.14 -8.43 -6.32
N VAL A 39 5.43 -8.47 -5.18
CA VAL A 39 4.12 -9.12 -5.08
C VAL A 39 3.08 -8.44 -5.97
N ILE A 40 3.09 -7.10 -6.02
CA ILE A 40 2.20 -6.33 -6.90
C ILE A 40 2.52 -6.60 -8.37
N SER A 41 3.80 -6.59 -8.75
CA SER A 41 4.25 -6.87 -10.12
C SER A 41 3.82 -8.26 -10.54
N SER A 42 4.06 -9.28 -9.70
CA SER A 42 3.64 -10.65 -9.97
C SER A 42 2.13 -10.77 -10.20
N TYR A 43 1.32 -10.03 -9.44
CA TYR A 43 -0.12 -9.97 -9.70
C TYR A 43 -0.44 -9.31 -11.04
N LEU A 44 0.18 -8.17 -11.35
CA LEU A 44 -0.05 -7.42 -12.59
C LEU A 44 0.42 -8.18 -13.83
N ASP A 45 1.55 -8.88 -13.77
CA ASP A 45 2.09 -9.69 -14.86
C ASP A 45 1.15 -10.84 -15.23
N TRP A 46 0.45 -11.39 -14.24
CA TRP A 46 -0.61 -12.37 -14.46
C TRP A 46 -1.93 -11.74 -14.94
N TRP A 47 -2.31 -10.61 -14.35
CA TRP A 47 -3.62 -9.98 -14.55
C TRP A 47 -3.73 -9.24 -15.89
N MET A 48 -2.70 -8.47 -16.27
CA MET A 48 -2.72 -7.60 -17.44
C MET A 48 -2.96 -8.35 -18.75
N PRO A 49 -2.29 -9.49 -19.05
CA PRO A 49 -2.51 -10.21 -20.30
C PRO A 49 -3.95 -10.75 -20.43
N ILE A 50 -4.53 -11.23 -19.33
CA ILE A 50 -5.90 -11.75 -19.29
C ILE A 50 -6.89 -10.62 -19.54
N ARG A 51 -6.74 -9.52 -18.80
CA ARG A 51 -7.53 -8.30 -18.97
C ARG A 51 -7.47 -7.76 -20.40
N ASP A 52 -6.28 -7.65 -20.96
CA ASP A 52 -6.11 -7.11 -22.32
C ASP A 52 -6.75 -8.01 -23.36
N GLY A 53 -6.69 -9.34 -23.17
CA GLY A 53 -7.45 -10.30 -23.97
C GLY A 53 -8.96 -10.07 -23.88
N GLN A 54 -9.51 -9.95 -22.67
CA GLN A 54 -10.94 -9.71 -22.45
C GLN A 54 -11.40 -8.36 -22.98
N LEU A 55 -10.58 -7.31 -22.87
CA LEU A 55 -10.88 -6.00 -23.45
C LEU A 55 -10.94 -6.02 -24.98
N ARG A 56 -10.10 -6.82 -25.64
CA ARG A 56 -10.14 -6.99 -27.10
C ARG A 56 -11.36 -7.80 -27.55
N LEU A 57 -11.79 -8.76 -26.74
CA LEU A 57 -12.95 -9.62 -27.02
C LEU A 57 -14.29 -8.98 -26.62
N LYS A 58 -14.26 -7.91 -25.83
CA LYS A 58 -15.43 -7.14 -25.41
C LYS A 58 -16.21 -6.65 -26.62
N LYS A 59 -17.51 -7.00 -26.67
CA LYS A 59 -18.40 -6.55 -27.74
C LYS A 59 -18.75 -5.07 -27.57
N GLU A 60 -19.04 -4.40 -28.68
CA GLU A 60 -19.53 -3.02 -28.66
C GLU A 60 -20.83 -2.93 -27.82
N GLY A 61 -20.93 -1.89 -26.98
CA GLY A 61 -22.05 -1.69 -26.07
C GLY A 61 -22.02 -2.53 -24.78
N GLN A 62 -21.15 -3.54 -24.65
CA GLN A 62 -21.00 -4.32 -23.43
C GLN A 62 -20.30 -3.48 -22.34
N SER A 63 -20.78 -3.54 -21.10
CA SER A 63 -20.05 -2.92 -19.97
C SER A 63 -18.83 -3.76 -19.57
N HIS A 64 -17.84 -3.15 -18.91
CA HIS A 64 -16.67 -3.87 -18.37
C HIS A 64 -17.05 -5.03 -17.45
N ARG A 65 -18.08 -4.84 -16.62
CA ARG A 65 -18.58 -5.88 -15.73
C ARG A 65 -19.23 -7.05 -16.48
N GLN A 66 -19.97 -6.76 -17.55
CA GLN A 66 -20.58 -7.82 -18.37
C GLN A 66 -19.53 -8.58 -19.19
N ALA A 67 -18.44 -7.91 -19.59
CA ALA A 67 -17.34 -8.51 -20.33
C ALA A 67 -16.26 -9.12 -19.42
N GLU A 68 -16.44 -9.00 -18.11
CA GLU A 68 -15.50 -9.45 -17.08
C GLU A 68 -14.04 -9.08 -17.40
N THR A 69 -13.77 -7.81 -17.71
CA THR A 69 -12.49 -7.38 -18.28
C THR A 69 -11.33 -7.30 -17.28
N GLY A 70 -11.54 -7.70 -16.03
CA GLY A 70 -10.64 -7.41 -14.93
C GLY A 70 -10.86 -6.00 -14.42
N ARG A 71 -11.06 -5.88 -13.12
CA ARG A 71 -11.48 -4.64 -12.48
C ARG A 71 -10.64 -4.29 -11.28
N ILE A 72 -10.15 -5.28 -10.54
CA ILE A 72 -9.43 -5.00 -9.31
C ILE A 72 -7.95 -5.27 -9.44
N PHE A 73 -7.13 -4.35 -8.93
CA PHE A 73 -5.68 -4.53 -8.90
C PHE A 73 -5.06 -3.81 -7.70
N PRO A 74 -3.97 -4.34 -7.12
CA PRO A 74 -3.26 -3.68 -6.04
C PRO A 74 -2.33 -2.60 -6.59
N LYS A 75 -2.11 -1.56 -5.80
CA LYS A 75 -1.21 -0.45 -6.12
C LYS A 75 -0.46 0.00 -4.87
N LEU A 76 0.83 0.27 -5.06
CA LEU A 76 1.64 0.95 -4.08
C LEU A 76 1.68 2.46 -4.39
N ARG A 77 1.46 3.28 -3.37
CA ARG A 77 1.54 4.74 -3.45
C ARG A 77 2.39 5.27 -2.32
N ILE A 78 3.35 6.13 -2.65
CA ILE A 78 4.11 6.90 -1.67
C ILE A 78 3.56 8.32 -1.70
N ARG A 79 3.16 8.86 -0.54
CA ARG A 79 2.77 10.28 -0.43
C ARG A 79 4.02 11.16 -0.32
N ASP A 80 3.87 12.45 -0.58
CA ASP A 80 4.93 13.45 -0.40
C ASP A 80 5.51 13.46 1.02
N SER A 81 4.70 13.06 2.02
CA SER A 81 5.15 12.86 3.40
C SER A 81 6.07 11.65 3.60
N GLY A 82 6.42 10.93 2.53
CA GLY A 82 7.20 9.69 2.53
C GLY A 82 6.46 8.45 3.01
N LYS A 83 5.18 8.55 3.42
CA LYS A 83 4.41 7.39 3.89
C LYS A 83 3.95 6.54 2.71
N ALA A 84 4.29 5.26 2.73
CA ALA A 84 3.86 4.27 1.75
C ALA A 84 2.48 3.67 2.11
N TYR A 85 1.65 3.45 1.09
CA TYR A 85 0.32 2.88 1.17
C TYR A 85 0.16 1.79 0.11
N ILE A 86 -0.34 0.63 0.51
CA ILE A 86 -0.71 -0.46 -0.39
C ILE A 86 -2.23 -0.54 -0.42
N ASN A 87 -2.83 -0.14 -1.54
CA ASN A 87 -4.28 -0.05 -1.71
C ASN A 87 -4.72 -0.94 -2.86
N TRP A 88 -5.95 -1.44 -2.79
CA TRP A 88 -6.62 -2.01 -3.96
C TRP A 88 -7.36 -0.92 -4.72
N CYS A 89 -7.43 -1.06 -6.02
CA CYS A 89 -8.10 -0.16 -6.94
C CYS A 89 -9.20 -0.91 -7.71
N ASP A 90 -10.21 -0.18 -8.14
CA ASP A 90 -11.29 -0.59 -9.05
C ASP A 90 -11.14 0.23 -10.34
N GLU A 91 -10.91 -0.45 -11.45
CA GLU A 91 -11.01 0.05 -12.80
C GLU A 91 -12.46 -0.14 -13.25
N GLY A 92 -13.26 0.89 -13.00
CA GLY A 92 -14.63 0.97 -13.46
C GLY A 92 -14.87 2.33 -14.09
N HIS A 93 -15.77 2.39 -15.07
CA HIS A 93 -16.41 3.65 -15.43
C HIS A 93 -17.21 4.13 -14.22
N HIS A 94 -16.59 4.99 -13.42
CA HIS A 94 -17.29 5.73 -12.39
C HIS A 94 -17.86 6.98 -13.05
N ASN A 95 -19.18 7.15 -12.97
CA ASN A 95 -19.86 8.41 -13.29
C ASN A 95 -19.46 9.48 -12.26
N THR A 96 -18.20 9.90 -12.25
CA THR A 96 -17.74 11.03 -11.46
C THR A 96 -17.66 12.23 -12.37
N LYS A 97 -18.60 13.17 -12.17
CA LYS A 97 -18.67 14.58 -12.58
C LYS A 97 -17.71 14.99 -13.71
N ARG A 98 -18.26 15.59 -14.79
CA ARG A 98 -17.67 16.24 -16.00
C ARG A 98 -16.20 16.73 -15.98
N PHE A 99 -15.57 16.91 -14.82
CA PHE A 99 -14.22 17.46 -14.61
C PHE A 99 -13.19 16.47 -14.06
N ASN A 100 -13.55 15.23 -13.67
CA ASN A 100 -12.60 14.30 -13.06
C ASN A 100 -12.77 12.86 -13.59
N ASN A 101 -12.28 12.65 -14.82
CA ASN A 101 -12.22 11.34 -15.48
C ASN A 101 -11.11 10.46 -14.86
N LYS A 102 -11.20 10.13 -13.58
CA LYS A 102 -10.34 9.09 -13.01
C LYS A 102 -10.91 7.73 -13.39
N PHE A 103 -10.24 7.08 -14.34
CA PHE A 103 -10.52 5.70 -14.78
C PHE A 103 -10.31 4.66 -13.66
N THR A 104 -9.67 5.05 -12.56
CA THR A 104 -9.34 4.18 -11.44
C THR A 104 -9.76 4.83 -10.13
N ARG A 105 -10.44 4.06 -9.27
CA ARG A 105 -10.82 4.48 -7.92
C ARG A 105 -10.18 3.56 -6.88
N GLU A 106 -9.61 4.13 -5.83
CA GLU A 106 -9.14 3.36 -4.68
C GLU A 106 -10.34 2.71 -3.96
N ILE A 107 -10.26 1.41 -3.73
CA ILE A 107 -11.25 0.66 -2.95
C ILE A 107 -11.02 1.01 -1.47
N PRO A 108 -12.04 1.49 -0.75
CA PRO A 108 -11.89 1.81 0.66
C PRO A 108 -11.67 0.54 1.48
N MET A 109 -10.63 0.57 2.31
CA MET A 109 -10.32 -0.50 3.25
C MET A 109 -11.31 -0.47 4.43
N THR A 110 -11.74 -1.63 4.93
CA THR A 110 -12.55 -1.70 6.16
C THR A 110 -11.67 -1.59 7.40
N LYS A 111 -12.27 -1.52 8.60
CA LYS A 111 -11.54 -1.62 9.87
C LYS A 111 -10.71 -2.91 9.98
N LYS A 112 -11.10 -3.99 9.29
CA LYS A 112 -10.41 -5.29 9.31
C LYS A 112 -9.42 -5.47 8.15
N GLY A 113 -9.22 -4.46 7.30
CA GLY A 113 -8.48 -4.60 6.05
C GLY A 113 -9.39 -4.79 4.84
N TYR A 114 -8.82 -5.27 3.74
CA TYR A 114 -9.60 -5.76 2.60
C TYR A 114 -10.09 -7.18 2.89
N THR A 115 -11.33 -7.46 2.52
CA THR A 115 -11.98 -8.75 2.83
C THR A 115 -12.34 -9.51 1.56
N PRO A 116 -12.39 -10.86 1.61
CA PRO A 116 -12.87 -11.68 0.50
C PRO A 116 -14.25 -11.23 -0.02
N ALA A 117 -15.14 -10.79 0.87
CA ALA A 117 -16.45 -10.27 0.50
C ALA A 117 -16.38 -8.99 -0.34
N GLN A 118 -15.40 -8.11 -0.09
CA GLN A 118 -15.18 -6.93 -0.93
C GLN A 118 -14.69 -7.30 -2.32
N PHE A 119 -13.76 -8.25 -2.43
CA PHE A 119 -13.27 -8.73 -3.72
C PHE A 119 -14.38 -9.40 -4.52
N LYS A 120 -15.17 -10.28 -3.90
CA LYS A 120 -16.35 -10.90 -4.55
C LYS A 120 -17.40 -9.89 -5.04
N LYS A 121 -17.52 -8.75 -4.37
CA LYS A 121 -18.48 -7.70 -4.74
C LYS A 121 -17.98 -6.84 -5.91
N LEU A 122 -16.68 -6.60 -5.98
CA LEU A 122 -16.08 -5.57 -6.85
C LEU A 122 -15.37 -6.16 -8.06
N GLY A 123 -14.69 -7.29 -7.87
CA GLY A 123 -13.94 -7.97 -8.92
C GLY A 123 -14.79 -8.91 -9.75
N ASP A 124 -14.23 -9.28 -10.89
CA ASP A 124 -14.78 -10.25 -11.82
C ASP A 124 -14.48 -11.68 -11.37
N SER A 125 -15.24 -12.66 -11.88
CA SER A 125 -15.23 -14.03 -11.36
C SER A 125 -13.83 -14.68 -11.38
N TRP A 126 -13.07 -14.42 -12.43
CA TRP A 126 -11.75 -15.00 -12.68
C TRP A 126 -10.63 -14.37 -11.84
N GLU A 127 -10.81 -13.16 -11.32
CA GLU A 127 -9.74 -12.42 -10.60
C GLU A 127 -9.79 -12.56 -9.08
N ILE A 128 -10.93 -13.01 -8.53
CA ILE A 128 -11.22 -13.01 -7.09
C ILE A 128 -10.21 -13.85 -6.29
N ASP A 129 -9.97 -15.10 -6.69
CA ASP A 129 -9.14 -16.01 -5.88
C ASP A 129 -7.69 -15.55 -5.85
N LYS A 130 -7.15 -15.12 -6.99
CA LYS A 130 -5.81 -14.54 -7.05
C LYS A 130 -5.73 -13.25 -6.24
N ALA A 131 -6.75 -12.40 -6.29
CA ALA A 131 -6.79 -11.16 -5.51
C ALA A 131 -6.79 -11.43 -3.99
N ILE A 132 -7.55 -12.42 -3.54
CA ILE A 132 -7.57 -12.84 -2.13
C ILE A 132 -6.19 -13.35 -1.70
N GLN A 133 -5.58 -14.25 -2.48
CA GLN A 133 -4.25 -14.78 -2.19
C GLN A 133 -3.19 -13.68 -2.13
N THR A 134 -3.23 -12.74 -3.07
CA THR A 134 -2.33 -11.57 -3.07
C THR A 134 -2.56 -10.70 -1.84
N GLU A 135 -3.82 -10.47 -1.42
CA GLU A 135 -4.14 -9.71 -0.23
C GLU A 135 -3.62 -10.34 1.08
N GLU A 136 -3.61 -11.67 1.18
CA GLU A 136 -3.05 -12.37 2.35
C GLU A 136 -1.58 -12.01 2.60
N VAL A 137 -0.83 -11.73 1.53
CA VAL A 137 0.56 -11.28 1.60
C VAL A 137 0.62 -9.77 1.81
N LEU A 138 -0.06 -8.99 0.97
CA LEU A 138 -0.01 -7.53 1.02
C LEU A 138 -0.50 -6.95 2.35
N SER A 139 -1.47 -7.60 3.01
CA SER A 139 -1.95 -7.19 4.33
C SER A 139 -0.87 -7.21 5.40
N LYS A 140 0.11 -8.13 5.30
CA LYS A 140 1.25 -8.23 6.23
C LYS A 140 2.21 -7.06 6.03
N PHE A 141 2.54 -6.74 4.78
CA PHE A 141 3.36 -5.56 4.46
C PHE A 141 2.68 -4.27 4.90
N ARG A 142 1.37 -4.13 4.67
CA ARG A 142 0.59 -2.96 5.09
C ARG A 142 0.66 -2.74 6.61
N LYS A 143 0.53 -3.81 7.39
CA LYS A 143 0.71 -3.77 8.86
C LYS A 143 2.13 -3.35 9.24
N ALA A 144 3.16 -3.95 8.61
CA ALA A 144 4.55 -3.64 8.91
C ALA A 144 4.89 -2.17 8.62
N LEU A 145 4.42 -1.62 7.49
CA LEU A 145 4.59 -0.21 7.15
C LEU A 145 3.91 0.72 8.15
N GLU A 146 2.71 0.38 8.63
CA GLU A 146 2.04 1.17 9.65
C GLU A 146 2.79 1.14 10.99
N TYR A 147 3.33 -0.02 11.39
CA TYR A 147 4.17 -0.13 12.57
C TYR A 147 5.44 0.72 12.45
N ILE A 148 6.15 0.64 11.33
CA ILE A 148 7.37 1.45 11.10
C ILE A 148 7.03 2.94 11.16
N HIS A 149 5.95 3.37 10.51
CA HIS A 149 5.51 4.75 10.54
C HIS A 149 5.22 5.23 11.96
N ALA A 150 4.49 4.43 12.76
CA ALA A 150 4.18 4.77 14.15
C ALA A 150 5.45 4.96 15.00
N HIS A 151 6.44 4.06 14.85
CA HIS A 151 7.72 4.17 15.57
C HIS A 151 8.52 5.40 15.12
N ARG A 152 8.58 5.68 13.80
CA ARG A 152 9.20 6.92 13.29
C ARG A 152 8.56 8.16 13.92
N VAL A 153 7.24 8.23 14.01
CA VAL A 153 6.55 9.37 14.63
C VAL A 153 6.91 9.49 16.10
N GLN A 154 6.95 8.38 16.85
CA GLN A 154 7.33 8.39 18.27
C GLN A 154 8.78 8.84 18.48
N ILE A 155 9.73 8.28 17.73
CA ILE A 155 11.15 8.66 17.85
C ILE A 155 11.36 10.14 17.50
N ASN A 156 10.73 10.63 16.43
CA ASN A 156 10.81 12.04 16.08
C ASN A 156 10.22 12.96 17.14
N ARG A 157 9.20 12.52 17.89
CA ARG A 157 8.68 13.29 19.04
C ARG A 157 9.70 13.32 20.17
N LEU A 158 10.33 12.19 20.50
CA LEU A 158 11.37 12.12 21.53
C LEU A 158 12.54 13.05 21.20
N LYS A 159 13.02 13.05 19.95
CA LYS A 159 14.10 13.95 19.50
C LYS A 159 13.76 15.43 19.63
N ARG A 160 12.48 15.81 19.49
CA ARG A 160 12.03 17.21 19.61
C ARG A 160 11.85 17.66 21.06
N SER A 161 11.70 16.72 21.99
CA SER A 161 11.57 17.01 23.42
C SER A 161 12.91 17.03 24.16
N MET A 162 13.99 16.65 23.48
CA MET A 162 15.38 16.81 23.93
C MET A 162 15.86 18.22 23.59
#